data_AF-A0A0F9MJG8-F1
#
_entry.id   AF-A0A0F9MJG8-F1
#
_cell.length_a   1.000
_cell.length_b   1.000
_cell.length_c   1.000
_cell.angle_alpha   90.00
_cell.angle_beta   90.00
_cell.angle_gamma   90.00
#
_symmetry.space_group_name_H-M   'P 1'
#
loop_
_entity.id
_entity.type
_entity.pdbx_description
1 polymer ?
#
loop_
_entity_poly.entity_id
_entity_poly.type
_entity_poly.pdbx_seq_one_letter_code
_entity_poly.pdbx_strand_id
1 'polypeptide(L)'
;MITVIKVDPESLDDVKLAMEKLIDQLGYKPSKPRVFLKPNVVDALPLNHAVDVDPKVCGGLILALNDKFDIEKFVIGENSGYFSEKPESFERLIETSGYGEIVEILKEKYNVPLSIVNLEYVDLDEYTWKFPPYKIKLPSLLKTHSYINLPKMKTHGA
;
A
#
# COMPACT_ATOMS: atom_id res chain seq x y z
N MET A 1 13.52 -4.07 19.67
CA MET A 1 14.73 -3.73 18.89
C MET A 1 14.27 -2.94 17.68
N ILE A 2 14.82 -1.76 17.43
CA ILE A 2 14.52 -0.97 16.23
C ILE A 2 15.74 -1.11 15.31
N THR A 3 15.53 -1.69 14.13
CA THR A 3 16.57 -1.76 13.09
C THR A 3 16.31 -0.64 12.11
N VAL A 4 17.29 0.25 11.91
CA VAL A 4 17.25 1.25 10.84
C VAL A 4 17.99 0.69 9.65
N ILE A 5 17.27 0.41 8.56
CA ILE A 5 17.86 -0.02 7.30
C ILE A 5 17.92 1.21 6.39
N LYS A 6 19.13 1.68 6.09
CA LYS A 6 19.33 2.70 5.05
C LYS A 6 19.26 1.99 3.70
N VAL A 7 18.34 2.44 2.85
CA VAL A 7 18.19 1.97 1.47
C VAL A 7 18.24 3.19 0.58
N ASP A 8 19.00 3.09 -0.49
CA ASP A 8 18.89 4.05 -1.58
C ASP A 8 17.83 3.52 -2.55
N PRO A 9 16.67 4.18 -2.73
CA PRO A 9 15.58 3.67 -3.56
C PRO A 9 15.85 3.81 -5.06
N GLU A 10 17.11 3.91 -5.51
CA GLU A 10 17.43 3.92 -6.94
C GLU A 10 16.93 2.64 -7.62
N SER A 11 17.09 1.48 -6.98
CA SER A 11 16.65 0.18 -7.49
C SER A 11 15.48 -0.42 -6.70
N LEU A 12 14.49 -0.95 -7.42
CA LEU A 12 13.40 -1.73 -6.83
C LEU A 12 13.91 -2.99 -6.11
N ASP A 13 14.97 -3.62 -6.63
CA ASP A 13 15.55 -4.84 -6.05
C ASP A 13 16.23 -4.55 -4.70
N ASP A 14 16.87 -3.39 -4.53
CA ASP A 14 17.47 -2.99 -3.25
C ASP A 14 16.40 -2.77 -2.18
N VAL A 15 15.30 -2.14 -2.57
CA VAL A 15 14.15 -1.95 -1.69
C VAL A 15 13.52 -3.29 -1.32
N LYS A 16 13.38 -4.22 -2.28
CA LYS A 16 12.91 -5.58 -2.03
C LYS A 16 13.79 -6.30 -1.00
N LEU A 17 15.12 -6.30 -1.16
CA LEU A 17 16.05 -6.94 -0.22
C LEU A 17 15.95 -6.36 1.20
N ALA A 18 15.70 -5.06 1.31
CA ALA A 18 15.46 -4.43 2.60
C ALA A 18 14.12 -4.88 3.22
N MET A 19 13.07 -5.02 2.41
CA MET A 19 11.77 -5.50 2.85
C MET A 19 11.79 -6.97 3.27
N GLU A 20 12.57 -7.82 2.60
CA GLU A 20 12.77 -9.21 3.03
C GLU A 20 13.36 -9.29 4.43
N LYS A 21 14.40 -8.49 4.70
CA LYS A 21 15.01 -8.39 6.03
C LYS A 21 14.01 -7.89 7.07
N LEU A 22 13.18 -6.89 6.72
CA LEU A 22 12.13 -6.38 7.59
C LEU A 22 11.11 -7.47 7.95
N ILE A 23 10.60 -8.19 6.95
CA ILE A 23 9.64 -9.29 7.13
C ILE A 23 10.21 -10.35 8.08
N ASP A 24 11.47 -10.76 7.87
CA ASP A 24 12.13 -11.77 8.69
C ASP A 24 12.34 -11.30 10.14
N GLN A 25 12.75 -10.03 10.32
CA GLN A 25 12.94 -9.44 11.66
C GLN A 25 11.63 -9.30 12.44
N LEU A 26 10.54 -8.97 11.76
CA LEU A 26 9.21 -8.90 12.38
C LEU A 26 8.61 -10.29 12.62
N GLY A 27 9.17 -11.35 12.00
CA GLY A 27 8.54 -12.66 11.93
C GLY A 27 7.15 -12.58 11.26
N TYR A 28 6.96 -11.60 10.37
CA TYR A 28 5.66 -11.33 9.77
C TYR A 28 5.27 -12.45 8.80
N LYS A 29 4.03 -12.90 8.90
CA LYS A 29 3.39 -13.81 7.94
C LYS A 29 1.99 -13.27 7.63
N PRO A 30 1.59 -13.17 6.36
CA PRO A 30 0.23 -12.81 5.99
C PRO A 30 -0.77 -13.75 6.68
N SER A 31 -1.81 -13.19 7.28
CA SER A 31 -2.84 -13.99 7.96
C SER A 31 -3.84 -14.62 6.99
N LYS A 32 -3.76 -14.28 5.70
CA LYS A 32 -4.67 -14.67 4.61
C LYS A 32 -3.86 -14.80 3.30
N PRO A 33 -4.34 -15.58 2.33
CA PRO A 33 -3.64 -15.79 1.05
C PRO A 33 -3.64 -14.57 0.12
N ARG A 34 -4.41 -13.53 0.46
CA ARG A 34 -4.48 -12.27 -0.28
C ARG A 34 -3.97 -11.14 0.60
N VAL A 35 -3.34 -10.14 0.00
CA VAL A 35 -2.76 -9.00 0.73
C VAL A 35 -3.37 -7.69 0.24
N PHE A 36 -3.78 -6.85 1.17
CA PHE A 36 -4.29 -5.51 0.91
C PHE A 36 -3.31 -4.50 1.53
N LEU A 37 -2.68 -3.69 0.69
CA LEU A 37 -1.78 -2.62 1.07
C LEU A 37 -2.50 -1.27 0.99
N LYS A 38 -2.37 -0.48 2.05
CA LYS A 38 -2.82 0.91 2.12
C LYS A 38 -1.59 1.82 2.27
N PRO A 39 -0.99 2.29 1.17
CA PRO A 39 0.00 3.36 1.24
C PRO A 39 -0.61 4.66 1.75
N ASN A 40 0.25 5.65 1.99
CA ASN A 40 -0.15 7.01 2.26
C ASN A 40 0.17 7.84 1.00
N VAL A 41 -0.81 8.01 0.11
CA VAL A 41 -0.69 8.79 -1.14
C VAL A 41 -1.70 9.94 -1.11
N VAL A 42 -1.30 11.06 -0.53
CA VAL A 42 -2.17 12.16 -0.09
C VAL A 42 -2.49 13.14 -1.21
N ASP A 43 -1.58 13.32 -2.15
CA ASP A 43 -1.68 14.35 -3.19
C ASP A 43 -1.07 13.85 -4.51
N ALA A 44 -1.49 14.46 -5.63
CA ALA A 44 -0.93 14.18 -6.95
C ALA A 44 0.40 14.92 -7.10
N LEU A 45 1.43 14.42 -6.41
CA LEU A 45 2.77 15.02 -6.38
C LEU A 45 3.83 14.07 -6.99
N PRO A 46 4.87 14.62 -7.64
CA PRO A 46 5.98 13.82 -8.14
C PRO A 46 6.78 13.14 -7.01
N LEU A 47 7.50 12.07 -7.37
CA LEU A 47 8.29 11.21 -6.46
C LEU A 47 9.31 11.94 -5.55
N ASN A 48 9.78 13.11 -5.97
CA ASN A 48 10.72 13.90 -5.18
C ASN A 48 10.09 14.58 -3.97
N HIS A 49 8.76 14.55 -3.82
CA HIS A 49 8.07 15.09 -2.66
C HIS A 49 8.05 14.13 -1.47
N ALA A 50 8.31 14.68 -0.29
CA ALA A 50 8.32 13.92 0.96
C ALA A 50 6.90 13.58 1.50
N VAL A 51 5.84 13.91 0.78
CA VAL A 51 4.45 13.77 1.27
C VAL A 51 3.95 12.33 1.16
N ASP A 52 4.21 11.69 0.03
CA ASP A 52 3.65 10.38 -0.31
C ASP A 52 4.64 9.25 -0.09
N VAL A 53 4.13 8.06 0.18
CA VAL A 53 4.96 6.84 0.21
C VAL A 53 5.49 6.59 -1.19
N ASP A 54 6.81 6.49 -1.30
CA ASP A 54 7.48 6.16 -2.55
C ASP A 54 6.92 4.82 -3.09
N PRO A 55 6.42 4.76 -4.33
CA PRO A 55 5.88 3.54 -4.93
C PRO A 55 6.88 2.38 -4.95
N LYS A 56 8.18 2.63 -5.03
CA LYS A 56 9.20 1.56 -4.94
C LYS A 56 9.23 0.91 -3.57
N VAL A 57 8.91 1.63 -2.49
CA VAL A 57 8.75 1.07 -1.15
C VAL A 57 7.58 0.10 -1.11
N CYS A 58 6.44 0.47 -1.70
CA CYS A 58 5.29 -0.43 -1.82
C CYS A 58 5.62 -1.64 -2.71
N GLY A 59 6.22 -1.41 -3.88
CA GLY A 59 6.57 -2.46 -4.82
C GLY A 59 7.61 -3.43 -4.30
N GLY A 60 8.65 -2.95 -3.62
CA GLY A 60 9.67 -3.80 -3.00
C GLY A 60 9.08 -4.69 -1.91
N LEU A 61 8.10 -4.18 -1.14
CA LEU A 61 7.38 -5.00 -0.18
C LEU A 61 6.53 -6.08 -0.85
N ILE A 62 5.82 -5.72 -1.93
CA ILE A 62 5.02 -6.66 -2.71
C ILE A 62 5.91 -7.80 -3.24
N LEU A 63 7.05 -7.48 -3.84
CA LEU A 63 8.00 -8.49 -4.34
C LEU A 63 8.55 -9.36 -3.21
N ALA A 64 8.94 -8.75 -2.08
CA ALA A 64 9.45 -9.51 -0.94
C ALA A 64 8.41 -10.48 -0.36
N LEU A 65 7.13 -10.07 -0.33
CA LEU A 65 6.03 -10.94 0.10
C LEU A 65 5.76 -12.05 -0.93
N ASN A 66 5.75 -11.71 -2.21
CA ASN A 66 5.49 -12.65 -3.31
C ASN A 66 6.57 -13.74 -3.41
N ASP A 67 7.83 -13.40 -3.11
CA ASP A 67 8.94 -14.37 -3.14
C ASP A 67 8.95 -15.28 -1.90
N LYS A 68 8.47 -14.80 -0.75
CA LYS A 68 8.49 -15.55 0.51
C LYS A 68 7.23 -16.39 0.74
N PHE A 69 6.11 -16.03 0.14
CA PHE A 69 4.81 -16.63 0.42
C PHE A 69 4.01 -16.86 -0.86
N ASP A 70 3.17 -17.89 -0.85
CA ASP A 70 2.23 -18.17 -1.94
C ASP A 70 1.03 -17.21 -1.85
N ILE A 71 1.17 -16.02 -2.45
CA ILE A 71 0.15 -14.97 -2.44
C ILE A 71 -0.72 -15.08 -3.69
N GLU A 72 -2.03 -15.27 -3.49
CA GLU A 72 -3.00 -15.35 -4.58
C GLU A 72 -3.21 -14.01 -5.29
N LYS A 73 -3.21 -12.91 -4.50
CA LYS A 73 -3.54 -11.58 -5.01
C LYS A 73 -3.07 -10.46 -4.07
N PHE A 74 -2.57 -9.39 -4.68
CA PHE A 74 -2.33 -8.11 -4.05
C PHE A 74 -3.37 -7.07 -4.48
N VAL A 75 -3.77 -6.22 -3.52
CA VAL A 75 -4.57 -5.03 -3.77
C VAL A 75 -3.84 -3.85 -3.13
N ILE A 76 -3.53 -2.82 -3.92
CA ILE A 76 -3.21 -1.49 -3.39
C ILE A 76 -4.51 -0.71 -3.36
N GLY A 77 -4.91 -0.19 -2.22
CA GLY A 77 -6.07 0.69 -2.14
C GLY A 77 -5.68 2.03 -1.59
N GLU A 78 -6.26 3.11 -2.12
CA GLU A 78 -6.11 4.46 -1.60
C GLU A 78 -7.46 5.17 -1.57
N ASN A 79 -7.68 5.96 -0.52
CA ASN A 79 -8.73 6.97 -0.40
C ASN A 79 -8.23 7.99 0.62
N SER A 80 -7.56 9.03 0.16
CA SER A 80 -7.13 10.14 1.01
C SER A 80 -7.42 11.48 0.34
N GLY A 81 -8.46 12.14 0.85
CA GLY A 81 -8.74 13.54 0.57
C GLY A 81 -9.34 13.82 -0.80
N TYR A 82 -9.04 15.03 -1.30
CA TYR A 82 -9.64 15.64 -2.48
C TYR A 82 -9.60 14.79 -3.76
N PHE A 83 -8.61 13.88 -3.88
CA PHE A 83 -8.38 13.11 -5.10
C PHE A 83 -9.17 11.81 -5.18
N SER A 84 -9.88 11.42 -4.12
CA SER A 84 -10.56 10.12 -4.06
C SER A 84 -12.06 10.20 -4.40
N GLU A 85 -12.64 11.39 -4.46
CA GLU A 85 -14.08 11.58 -4.70
C GLU A 85 -14.51 11.42 -6.17
N LYS A 86 -13.58 11.63 -7.11
CA LYS A 86 -13.83 11.57 -8.57
C LYS A 86 -12.86 10.61 -9.24
N PRO A 87 -13.32 9.74 -10.16
CA PRO A 87 -12.45 8.77 -10.83
C PRO A 87 -11.25 9.42 -11.53
N GLU A 88 -11.46 10.56 -12.20
CA GLU A 88 -10.41 11.27 -12.94
C GLU A 88 -9.34 11.87 -12.01
N SER A 89 -9.75 12.24 -10.79
CA SER A 89 -8.81 12.75 -9.79
C SER A 89 -7.96 11.63 -9.20
N PHE A 90 -8.54 10.44 -9.06
CA PHE A 90 -7.83 9.25 -8.63
C PHE A 90 -6.83 8.77 -9.69
N GLU A 91 -7.23 8.75 -10.96
CA GLU A 91 -6.32 8.44 -12.08
C GLU A 91 -5.11 9.37 -12.07
N ARG A 92 -5.33 10.68 -11.98
CA ARG A 92 -4.26 11.68 -11.86
C ARG A 92 -3.35 11.44 -10.66
N LEU A 93 -3.91 11.06 -9.51
CA LEU A 93 -3.15 10.72 -8.30
C LEU A 93 -2.19 9.56 -8.59
N ILE A 94 -2.71 8.48 -9.16
CA ILE A 94 -1.93 7.26 -9.45
C ILE A 94 -0.83 7.53 -10.49
N GLU A 95 -1.13 8.30 -11.53
CA GLU A 95 -0.16 8.67 -12.56
C GLU A 95 0.95 9.57 -11.99
N THR A 96 0.58 10.64 -11.29
CA THR A 96 1.55 11.65 -10.84
C THR A 96 2.45 11.13 -9.73
N SER A 97 1.90 10.30 -8.83
CA SER A 97 2.65 9.68 -7.72
C SER A 97 3.54 8.51 -8.16
N GLY A 98 3.52 8.11 -9.44
CA GLY A 98 4.29 6.98 -9.96
C GLY A 98 3.74 5.60 -9.57
N TYR A 99 2.57 5.52 -8.93
CA TYR A 99 1.94 4.24 -8.61
C TYR A 99 1.43 3.51 -9.85
N GLY A 100 1.04 4.23 -10.91
CA GLY A 100 0.67 3.61 -12.18
C GLY A 100 1.85 2.82 -12.76
N GLU A 101 3.02 3.46 -12.86
CA GLU A 101 4.23 2.86 -13.40
C GLU A 101 4.68 1.64 -12.58
N ILE A 102 4.73 1.73 -11.25
CA ILE A 102 5.18 0.59 -10.44
C ILE A 102 4.22 -0.60 -10.55
N VAL A 103 2.90 -0.35 -10.65
CA VAL A 103 1.90 -1.41 -10.79
C VAL A 103 2.11 -2.15 -12.11
N GLU A 104 2.34 -1.43 -13.20
CA GLU A 104 2.60 -2.05 -14.50
C GLU A 104 3.93 -2.82 -14.50
N ILE A 105 5.01 -2.27 -13.93
CA ILE A 105 6.28 -3.00 -13.77
C ILE A 105 6.08 -4.33 -13.02
N LEU A 106 5.35 -4.31 -11.90
CA LEU A 106 5.11 -5.51 -11.08
C LEU A 106 4.28 -6.57 -11.83
N LYS A 107 3.28 -6.15 -12.59
CA LYS A 107 2.46 -7.06 -13.40
C LYS A 107 3.23 -7.62 -14.57
N GLU A 108 3.86 -6.77 -15.38
CA GLU A 108 4.43 -7.17 -16.66
C GLU A 108 5.78 -7.87 -16.52
N LYS A 109 6.67 -7.34 -15.66
CA LYS A 109 8.03 -7.86 -15.51
C LYS A 109 8.11 -8.98 -14.48
N TYR A 110 7.29 -8.93 -13.44
CA TYR A 110 7.35 -9.86 -12.30
C TYR A 110 6.12 -10.78 -12.20
N ASN A 111 5.14 -10.64 -13.11
CA ASN A 111 3.93 -11.46 -13.14
C ASN A 111 3.16 -11.50 -11.81
N VAL A 112 3.14 -10.38 -11.09
CA VAL A 112 2.45 -10.26 -9.80
C VAL A 112 0.95 -10.03 -10.00
N PRO A 113 0.06 -10.83 -9.39
CA PRO A 113 -1.39 -10.62 -9.47
C PRO A 113 -1.81 -9.41 -8.62
N LEU A 114 -1.75 -8.22 -9.20
CA LEU A 114 -1.93 -6.93 -8.51
C LEU A 114 -3.04 -6.08 -9.15
N SER A 115 -3.84 -5.43 -8.30
CA SER A 115 -4.75 -4.36 -8.72
C SER A 115 -4.64 -3.14 -7.82
N ILE A 116 -4.83 -1.95 -8.37
CA ILE A 116 -4.99 -0.71 -7.61
C ILE A 116 -6.47 -0.30 -7.61
N VAL A 117 -6.99 0.12 -6.45
CA VAL A 117 -8.41 0.47 -6.29
C VAL A 117 -8.58 1.79 -5.53
N ASN A 118 -9.60 2.55 -5.90
CA ASN A 118 -10.07 3.67 -5.11
C ASN A 118 -11.01 3.15 -4.02
N LEU A 119 -10.66 3.34 -2.75
CA LEU A 119 -11.45 2.85 -1.62
C LEU A 119 -12.76 3.62 -1.40
N GLU A 120 -12.99 4.72 -2.14
CA GLU A 120 -14.30 5.39 -2.17
C GLU A 120 -15.37 4.52 -2.85
N TYR A 121 -14.97 3.66 -3.80
CA TYR A 121 -15.89 2.88 -4.64
C TYR A 121 -15.84 1.37 -4.35
N VAL A 122 -15.23 0.95 -3.24
CA VAL A 122 -15.25 -0.46 -2.81
C VAL A 122 -16.43 -0.75 -1.90
N ASP A 123 -16.84 -2.01 -1.85
CA ASP A 123 -17.84 -2.45 -0.89
C ASP A 123 -17.38 -2.17 0.54
N LEU A 124 -18.31 -1.65 1.34
CA LEU A 124 -18.10 -1.33 2.75
C LEU A 124 -18.99 -2.21 3.62
N ASP A 125 -18.39 -2.74 4.68
CA ASP A 125 -19.07 -3.45 5.75
C ASP A 125 -19.20 -2.55 6.98
N GLU A 126 -20.30 -2.70 7.70
CA GLU A 126 -20.53 -1.98 8.95
C GLU A 126 -19.98 -2.79 10.14
N TYR A 127 -19.15 -2.14 10.96
CA TYR A 127 -18.59 -2.72 12.18
C TYR A 127 -19.02 -1.89 13.39
N THR A 128 -19.36 -2.59 14.47
CA THR A 128 -19.64 -1.95 15.75
C THR A 128 -18.34 -1.42 16.33
N TRP A 129 -18.28 -0.12 16.61
CA TRP A 129 -17.13 0.48 17.27
C TRP A 129 -17.20 0.24 18.78
N LYS A 130 -16.04 0.16 19.43
CA LYS A 130 -15.97 -0.07 20.89
C LYS A 130 -16.62 1.02 21.74
N PHE A 131 -16.80 2.21 21.17
CA PHE A 131 -17.51 3.31 21.83
C PHE A 131 -18.93 3.39 21.25
N PRO A 132 -19.98 3.03 22.02
CA PRO A 132 -21.36 3.18 21.56
C PRO A 132 -21.72 4.67 21.48
N PRO A 133 -22.67 5.07 20.60
CA PRO A 133 -23.45 4.24 19.67
C PRO A 133 -22.78 4.07 18.29
N TYR A 134 -21.48 4.31 18.17
CA TYR A 134 -20.84 4.52 16.88
C TYR A 134 -20.65 3.21 16.09
N LYS A 135 -20.91 3.30 14.79
CA LYS A 135 -20.62 2.27 13.80
C LYS A 135 -19.62 2.86 12.81
N ILE A 136 -18.68 2.04 12.38
CA ILE A 136 -17.70 2.42 11.37
C ILE A 136 -17.94 1.60 10.11
N LYS A 137 -17.77 2.24 8.95
CA LYS A 137 -17.77 1.56 7.66
C LYS A 137 -16.33 1.29 7.27
N LEU A 138 -16.01 0.04 6.98
CA LEU A 138 -14.68 -0.36 6.57
C LEU A 138 -14.74 -1.18 5.27
N PRO A 139 -13.70 -1.14 4.43
CA PRO A 139 -13.66 -1.94 3.21
C PRO A 139 -13.86 -3.43 3.49
N SER A 140 -14.74 -4.07 2.71
CA SER A 140 -14.98 -5.52 2.74
C SER A 140 -13.70 -6.32 2.40
N LEU A 141 -12.72 -5.67 1.78
CA LEU A 141 -11.35 -6.19 1.59
C LEU A 141 -10.74 -6.71 2.89
N LEU A 142 -11.04 -6.09 4.04
CA LEU A 142 -10.51 -6.52 5.35
C LEU A 142 -11.00 -7.91 5.77
N LYS A 143 -12.08 -8.43 5.20
CA LYS A 143 -12.53 -9.81 5.44
C LYS A 143 -11.70 -10.83 4.68
N THR A 144 -11.25 -10.50 3.47
CA THR A 144 -10.60 -11.44 2.54
C THR A 144 -9.09 -11.28 2.44
N HIS A 145 -8.52 -10.14 2.85
CA HIS A 145 -7.09 -9.83 2.71
C HIS A 145 -6.41 -9.68 4.08
N SER A 146 -5.12 -10.01 4.13
CA SER A 146 -4.19 -9.59 5.17
C SER A 146 -3.88 -8.12 4.94
N TYR A 147 -4.21 -7.27 5.91
CA TYR A 147 -4.08 -5.83 5.78
C TYR A 147 -2.69 -5.35 6.21
N ILE A 148 -2.06 -4.52 5.38
CA ILE A 148 -0.80 -3.84 5.68
C ILE A 148 -1.00 -2.35 5.45
N ASN A 149 -0.89 -1.56 6.51
CA ASN A 149 -0.79 -0.11 6.40
C ASN A 149 0.67 0.28 6.15
N LEU A 150 0.92 1.14 5.16
CA LEU A 150 2.23 1.70 4.86
C LEU A 150 2.20 3.20 5.13
N PRO A 151 2.32 3.63 6.39
CA PRO A 151 2.35 5.05 6.71
C PRO A 151 3.72 5.66 6.41
N LYS A 152 3.72 6.91 5.93
CA LYS A 152 4.90 7.77 5.94
C LYS A 152 4.87 8.64 7.21
N MET A 153 5.90 8.53 8.05
CA MET A 153 6.03 9.40 9.22
C MET A 153 6.40 10.80 8.77
N LYS A 154 5.57 11.78 9.13
CA LYS A 154 5.81 13.21 8.91
C LYS A 154 5.38 14.02 10.12
N THR A 155 6.07 15.12 10.38
CA THR A 155 5.61 16.10 11.36
C THR A 155 4.41 16.82 10.76
N HIS A 156 3.25 16.74 11.41
CA HIS A 156 2.12 17.60 11.08
C HIS A 156 2.33 18.94 11.78
N GLY A 157 2.37 20.03 11.00
CA GLY A 157 2.38 21.38 11.56
C GLY A 157 1.06 21.65 12.30
N ALA A 158 1.17 22.19 13.51
CA ALA A 158 0.04 22.73 14.27
C ALA A 158 -0.41 24.07 13.69
#